data_AF-A0A9Q3L2B8-F1
#
_entry.id   AF-A0A9Q3L2B8-F1
#
_cell.length_a   1.000
_cell.length_b   1.000
_cell.length_c   1.000
_cell.angle_alpha   90.00
_cell.angle_beta   90.00
_cell.angle_gamma   90.00
#
_symmetry.space_group_name_H-M   'P 1'
#
loop_
_entity.id
_entity.type
_entity.pdbx_description
1 polymer ?
#
loop_
_entity_poly.entity_id
_entity_poly.type
_entity_poly.pdbx_seq_one_letter_code
_entity_poly.pdbx_strand_id
1 'polypeptide(L)'
;MGQALLKEVPKLKEWPHFSGEGEYDHMEFIRGIDIIKEDFELADRLVTARFNTLFTRSAHQWYIQLQQPHGHQSWTWWKTQIINKWANDA
;
A
#
# COMPACT_ATOMS: atom_id res chain seq x y z
N MET A 1 -15.85 -33.01 7.20
CA MET A 1 -15.09 -31.94 7.89
C MET A 1 -14.48 -31.09 6.79
N GLY A 2 -15.06 -29.93 6.50
CA GLY A 2 -14.61 -29.07 5.40
C GLY A 2 -13.28 -28.43 5.78
N GLN A 3 -12.24 -28.70 4.98
CA GLN A 3 -10.99 -27.96 5.07
C GLN A 3 -11.30 -26.52 4.66
N ALA A 4 -11.31 -25.61 5.63
CA ALA A 4 -11.22 -24.19 5.33
C ALA A 4 -9.87 -23.99 4.65
N LEU A 5 -9.89 -23.74 3.34
CA LEU A 5 -8.72 -23.28 2.61
C LEU A 5 -8.35 -21.94 3.22
N LEU A 6 -7.38 -21.95 4.15
CA LEU A 6 -6.75 -20.72 4.61
C LEU A 6 -6.21 -20.05 3.35
N LYS A 7 -6.80 -18.93 2.94
CA LYS A 7 -6.29 -18.13 1.83
C LYS A 7 -4.90 -17.65 2.25
N GLU A 8 -3.87 -18.27 1.69
CA GLU A 8 -2.49 -17.89 2.00
C GLU A 8 -2.26 -16.46 1.52
N VAL A 9 -1.82 -15.57 2.43
CA VAL A 9 -1.52 -14.18 2.08
C VAL A 9 -0.50 -14.15 0.93
N PRO A 10 -0.72 -13.37 -0.14
CA PRO A 10 0.14 -13.36 -1.31
C PRO A 10 1.58 -12.99 -0.93
N LYS A 11 2.54 -13.62 -1.60
CA LYS A 11 3.96 -13.33 -1.38
C LYS A 11 4.25 -11.89 -1.79
N LEU A 12 5.25 -11.27 -1.16
CA LEU A 12 5.55 -9.85 -1.36
C LEU A 12 5.77 -9.46 -2.84
N LYS A 13 6.31 -10.38 -3.66
CA LYS A 13 6.50 -10.20 -5.12
C LYS A 13 5.20 -10.04 -5.92
N GLU A 14 4.06 -10.39 -5.34
CA GLU A 14 2.73 -10.33 -5.96
C GLU A 14 1.99 -9.03 -5.60
N TRP A 15 2.59 -8.21 -4.74
CA TRP A 15 2.02 -6.92 -4.33
C TRP A 15 2.46 -5.83 -5.32
N PRO A 16 1.60 -4.82 -5.56
CA PRO A 16 1.97 -3.70 -6.41
C PRO A 16 3.11 -2.91 -5.76
N HIS A 17 4.03 -2.43 -6.58
CA HIS A 17 5.07 -1.49 -6.15
C HIS A 17 4.65 -0.09 -6.59
N PHE A 18 5.04 0.92 -5.81
CA PHE A 18 4.74 2.32 -6.11
C PHE A 18 6.03 3.12 -6.09
N SER A 19 6.33 3.75 -7.21
CA SER A 19 7.58 4.50 -7.40
C SER A 19 7.39 5.98 -7.13
N GLY A 20 6.15 6.46 -7.26
CA GLY A 20 5.85 7.89 -7.19
C GLY A 20 6.30 8.63 -8.45
N GLU A 21 6.56 7.90 -9.54
CA GLU A 21 6.94 8.40 -10.85
C GLU A 21 5.97 7.81 -11.89
N GLY A 22 5.37 8.67 -12.71
CA GLY A 22 4.39 8.25 -13.73
C GLY A 22 2.97 8.70 -13.42
N GLU A 23 2.26 9.06 -14.48
CA GLU A 23 0.85 9.45 -14.40
C GLU A 23 0.03 8.23 -13.94
N TYR A 24 -0.83 8.42 -12.93
CA TYR A 24 -1.71 7.39 -12.36
C TYR A 24 -1.06 6.21 -11.60
N ASP A 25 0.27 6.15 -11.43
CA ASP A 25 0.99 5.09 -10.65
C ASP A 25 0.38 4.91 -9.25
N HIS A 26 -0.05 6.01 -8.64
CA HIS A 26 -0.66 6.01 -7.30
C HIS A 26 -2.05 5.38 -7.27
N MET A 27 -2.86 5.56 -8.32
CA MET A 27 -4.22 5.00 -8.41
C MET A 27 -4.18 3.49 -8.65
N GLU A 28 -3.24 3.02 -9.48
CA GLU A 28 -3.04 1.59 -9.72
C GLU A 28 -2.54 0.89 -8.45
N PHE A 29 -1.58 1.50 -7.74
CA PHE A 29 -1.12 1.00 -6.44
C PHE A 29 -2.25 0.89 -5.42
N ILE A 30 -3.03 1.96 -5.23
CA ILE A 30 -4.15 1.97 -4.27
C ILE A 30 -5.16 0.87 -4.62
N ARG A 31 -5.54 0.75 -5.90
CA ARG A 31 -6.48 -0.27 -6.36
C ARG A 31 -5.95 -1.69 -6.11
N GLY A 32 -4.68 -1.94 -6.42
CA GLY A 32 -4.06 -3.24 -6.19
C GLY A 32 -4.04 -3.64 -4.71
N ILE A 33 -3.75 -2.69 -3.81
CA ILE A 33 -3.80 -2.93 -2.36
C ILE A 33 -5.23 -3.16 -1.87
N ASP A 34 -6.22 -2.40 -2.36
CA ASP A 34 -7.63 -2.60 -2.00
C ASP A 34 -8.13 -4.00 -2.42
N ILE A 35 -7.77 -4.46 -3.62
CA ILE A 35 -8.10 -5.83 -4.09
C ILE A 35 -7.46 -6.89 -3.18
N ILE A 36 -6.14 -6.80 -2.90
CA ILE A 36 -5.45 -7.78 -2.05
C ILE A 36 -6.03 -7.78 -0.63
N LYS A 37 -6.38 -6.61 -0.10
CA LYS A 37 -6.95 -6.49 1.23
C LYS A 37 -8.34 -7.14 1.31
N GLU A 38 -9.16 -6.96 0.28
CA GLU A 38 -10.50 -7.57 0.18
C GLU A 38 -10.41 -9.09 -0.01
N ASP A 39 -9.59 -9.56 -0.96
CA ASP A 39 -9.47 -10.97 -1.30
C ASP A 39 -8.96 -11.84 -0.13
N PHE A 40 -8.04 -11.28 0.68
CA PHE A 40 -7.35 -11.97 1.77
C PHE A 40 -7.73 -11.46 3.17
N GLU A 41 -8.75 -10.60 3.26
CA GLU A 41 -9.26 -10.05 4.54
C GLU A 41 -8.15 -9.48 5.45
N LEU A 42 -7.18 -8.78 4.85
CA LEU A 42 -5.98 -8.36 5.56
C LEU A 42 -6.25 -7.21 6.54
N ALA A 43 -5.61 -7.27 7.70
CA ALA A 43 -5.57 -6.12 8.62
C ALA A 43 -4.65 -5.00 8.07
N ASP A 44 -5.00 -3.73 8.35
CA ASP A 44 -4.23 -2.56 7.90
C ASP A 44 -2.74 -2.65 8.27
N ARG A 45 -2.45 -3.13 9.48
CA ARG A 45 -1.07 -3.32 9.97
C ARG A 45 -0.22 -4.23 9.07
N LEU A 46 -0.82 -5.22 8.41
CA LEU A 46 -0.11 -6.15 7.53
C LEU A 46 0.24 -5.50 6.19
N VAL A 47 -0.64 -4.60 5.72
CA VAL A 47 -0.41 -3.78 4.53
C VAL A 47 0.68 -2.75 4.81
N THR A 48 0.53 -1.97 5.89
CA THR A 48 1.45 -0.87 6.20
C THR A 48 2.84 -1.34 6.60
N ALA A 49 2.98 -2.52 7.21
CA ALA A 49 4.27 -3.13 7.49
C ALA A 49 5.09 -3.44 6.22
N ARG A 50 4.45 -3.54 5.05
CA ARG A 50 5.12 -3.84 3.76
C ARG A 50 5.54 -2.58 3.01
N PHE A 51 5.09 -1.39 3.43
CA PHE A 51 5.35 -0.13 2.70
C PHE A 51 6.83 0.17 2.50
N ASN A 52 7.69 -0.19 3.44
CA ASN A 52 9.12 -0.04 3.28
C ASN A 52 9.70 -0.81 2.08
N THR A 53 9.00 -1.85 1.59
CA THR A 53 9.41 -2.62 0.40
C THR A 53 8.56 -2.28 -0.84
N LEU A 54 7.29 -1.94 -0.65
CA LEU A 54 6.39 -1.62 -1.76
C LEU A 54 6.63 -0.24 -2.33
N PHE A 55 7.04 0.72 -1.50
CA PHE A 55 7.46 2.03 -1.95
C PHE A 55 8.90 2.01 -2.44
N THR A 56 9.11 2.60 -3.61
CA THR A 56 10.42 2.72 -4.24
C THR A 56 10.65 4.18 -4.66
N ARG A 57 11.91 4.53 -4.98
CA ARG A 57 12.29 5.85 -5.51
C ARG A 57 11.72 7.04 -4.72
N SER A 58 11.00 7.97 -5.36
CA SER A 58 10.50 9.20 -4.73
C SER A 58 9.41 8.91 -3.69
N ALA A 59 8.56 7.91 -3.93
CA ALA A 59 7.55 7.46 -2.98
C ALA A 59 8.16 6.91 -1.68
N HIS A 60 9.30 6.19 -1.77
CA HIS A 60 9.97 5.67 -0.58
C HIS A 60 10.51 6.78 0.31
N GLN A 61 11.16 7.79 -0.27
CA GLN A 61 11.68 8.92 0.50
C GLN A 61 10.56 9.70 1.18
N TRP A 62 9.46 9.97 0.46
CA TRP A 62 8.26 10.59 1.00
C TRP A 62 7.65 9.79 2.16
N TYR A 63 7.55 8.47 2.01
CA TYR A 63 7.02 7.60 3.05
C TYR A 63 7.83 7.70 4.35
N ILE A 64 9.16 7.65 4.29
CA ILE A 64 10.02 7.75 5.48
C ILE A 64 9.88 9.11 6.17
N GLN A 65 9.71 10.18 5.40
CA GLN A 65 9.50 11.53 5.96
C GLN A 65 8.14 11.64 6.67
N LEU A 66 7.10 11.02 6.12
CA LEU A 66 5.75 11.10 6.66
C LEU A 66 5.51 10.11 7.82
N GLN A 67 6.12 8.92 7.78
CA GLN A 67 5.96 7.91 8.81
C GLN A 67 6.57 8.33 10.15
N GLN A 68 7.72 9.00 10.15
CA GLN A 68 8.43 9.38 11.38
C GLN A 68 7.59 10.23 12.37
N PRO A 69 6.93 11.32 11.94
CA PRO A 69 6.10 12.12 12.84
C PRO A 69 4.71 11.52 13.13
N HIS A 70 4.15 10.70 12.25
CA HIS A 70 2.77 10.22 12.35
C HIS A 70 2.62 8.78 12.88
N GLY A 71 3.70 8.00 12.91
CA GLY A 71 3.69 6.62 13.43
C GLY A 71 2.85 5.64 12.60
N HIS A 72 2.27 4.64 13.27
CA HIS A 72 1.40 3.65 12.62
C HIS A 72 0.01 4.23 12.37
N GLN A 73 -0.35 4.33 11.09
CA GLN A 73 -1.64 4.83 10.63
C GLN A 73 -2.41 3.76 9.85
N SER A 74 -3.72 3.97 9.73
CA SER A 74 -4.61 3.07 8.97
C SER A 74 -4.37 3.16 7.47
N TRP A 75 -4.79 2.13 6.73
CA TRP A 75 -4.71 2.12 5.26
C TRP A 75 -5.52 3.28 4.67
N THR A 76 -6.71 3.56 5.21
CA THR A 76 -7.53 4.71 4.79
C THR A 76 -6.78 6.03 4.92
N TRP A 77 -6.05 6.24 6.02
CA TRP A 77 -5.25 7.45 6.19
C TRP A 77 -4.15 7.54 5.13
N TRP A 78 -3.43 6.44 4.88
CA TRP A 78 -2.38 6.38 3.86
C TRP A 78 -2.90 6.61 2.45
N LYS A 79 -4.07 6.07 2.09
CA LYS A 79 -4.73 6.37 0.80
C LYS A 79 -4.93 7.87 0.62
N THR A 80 -5.44 8.56 1.63
CA THR A 80 -5.63 10.02 1.59
C THR A 80 -4.31 10.76 1.38
N GLN A 81 -3.23 10.34 2.06
CA GLN A 81 -1.93 10.99 1.89
C GLN A 81 -1.34 10.77 0.50
N ILE A 82 -1.46 9.56 -0.03
CA ILE A 82 -1.03 9.22 -1.40
C ILE A 82 -1.80 10.07 -2.41
N ILE A 83 -3.13 10.11 -2.32
CA ILE A 83 -3.96 10.92 -3.24
C ILE A 83 -3.57 12.40 -3.12
N ASN A 84 -3.47 12.95 -1.92
CA ASN A 84 -3.12 14.36 -1.73
C ASN A 84 -1.76 14.73 -2.32
N LYS A 85 -0.76 13.83 -2.23
CA LYS A 85 0.59 14.09 -2.73
C LYS A 85 0.72 13.96 -4.25
N TRP A 86 0.00 13.03 -4.88
CA TRP A 86 0.20 12.70 -6.31
C TRP A 86 -0.99 13.00 -7.22
N ALA A 87 -2.16 13.35 -6.71
CA ALA A 87 -3.29 13.77 -7.56
C ALA A 87 -3.12 15.17 -8.16
N ASN A 88 -2.25 16.01 -7.58
CA ASN A 88 -1.95 17.36 -8.07
C ASN A 88 -0.62 17.45 -8.85
N ASP A 89 0.12 16.34 -8.96
CA ASP A 89 1.38 16.22 -9.71
C ASP A 89 1.15 15.63 -11.12
N ALA A 90 -0.13 15.49 -11.53
CA ALA A 90 -0.58 15.03 -12.86
C ALA A 90 -1.02 16.22 -13.72
#